data_AF-A0A6P0Y3U6-F1
#
_entry.id   AF-A0A6P0Y3U6-F1
#
_cell.length_a   1.000
_cell.length_b   1.000
_cell.length_c   1.000
_cell.angle_alpha   90.00
_cell.angle_beta   90.00
_cell.angle_gamma   90.00
#
_symmetry.space_group_name_H-M   'P 1'
#
loop_
_entity.id
_entity.type
_entity.pdbx_description
1 polymer ?
#
loop_
_entity_poly.entity_id
_entity_poly.type
_entity_poly.pdbx_seq_one_letter_code
_entity_poly.pdbx_strand_id
1 'polypeptide(L)' 'MVLHADHGRFDIAQNRTELTGDVEITTSTGYKITSDMLVTLMSSLDVTSPGPVQSEGPFGTLDAGAMTLNAGKAG' A
#
# COMPACT_ATOMS: atom_id res chain seq x y z
N MET A 1 -6.37 5.68 -7.30
CA MET A 1 -5.82 4.62 -6.45
C MET A 1 -6.91 4.19 -5.49
N VAL A 2 -7.04 2.89 -5.25
CA VAL A 2 -8.00 2.29 -4.32
C VAL A 2 -7.23 1.31 -3.43
N LEU A 3 -7.57 1.28 -2.14
CA LEU A 3 -7.05 0.30 -1.19
C LEU A 3 -8.23 -0.52 -0.65
N HIS A 4 -8.06 -1.83 -0.60
CA HIS A 4 -8.98 -2.78 0.00
C HIS A 4 -8.26 -3.56 1.10
N ALA A 5 -8.96 -3.88 2.18
CA ALA A 5 -8.47 -4.72 3.27
C ALA A 5 -9.65 -5.23 4.09
N ASP A 6 -9.47 -6.35 4.80
CA ASP A 6 -10.49 -6.90 5.70
C ASP A 6 -10.70 -6.03 6.94
N HIS A 7 -9.60 -5.48 7.46
CA HIS A 7 -9.60 -4.70 8.68
C HIS A 7 -8.81 -3.41 8.52
N GLY A 8 -9.36 -2.32 9.08
CA GLY A 8 -8.73 -1.02 9.12
C GLY A 8 -8.76 -0.41 10.52
N ARG A 9 -7.60 -0.04 11.04
CA ARG A 9 -7.44 0.69 12.31
C ARG A 9 -6.94 2.09 12.02
N PHE A 10 -7.66 3.08 12.52
CA PHE A 10 -7.36 4.50 12.31
C PHE A 10 -6.95 5.14 13.63
N ASP A 11 -5.72 5.63 13.69
CA ASP A 11 -5.24 6.50 14.74
C ASP A 11 -5.29 7.95 14.23
N ILE A 12 -6.36 8.66 14.62
CA ILE A 12 -6.60 10.04 14.21
C ILE A 12 -5.58 10.99 14.83
N ALA A 13 -5.16 10.74 16.08
CA ALA A 13 -4.20 11.59 16.77
C ALA A 13 -2.80 11.51 16.11
N GLN A 14 -2.45 10.33 15.60
CA GLN A 14 -1.17 10.09 14.92
C GLN A 14 -1.25 10.20 13.39
N ASN A 15 -2.43 10.52 12.84
CA ASN A 15 -2.67 10.58 11.39
C ASN A 15 -2.25 9.30 10.64
N ARG A 16 -2.42 8.14 11.29
CA ARG A 16 -1.90 6.85 10.84
C ARG A 16 -3.03 5.85 10.68
N THR A 17 -2.99 5.08 9.61
CA THR A 17 -3.90 3.98 9.33
C THR A 17 -3.11 2.69 9.18
N GLU A 18 -3.61 1.64 9.79
CA GLU A 18 -3.12 0.27 9.66
C GLU A 18 -4.21 -0.56 8.99
N LEU A 19 -3.88 -1.19 7.87
CA LEU A 19 -4.73 -2.07 7.10
C LEU A 19 -4.16 -3.49 7.19
N THR A 20 -5.01 -4.47 7.48
CA THR A 20 -4.58 -5.86 7.66
C THR A 20 -5.61 -6.82 7.10
N GLY A 21 -5.15 -7.97 6.61
CA GLY A 21 -5.99 -9.01 6.01
C GLY A 21 -6.29 -8.68 4.54
N ASP A 22 -5.83 -9.58 3.66
CA ASP A 22 -6.01 -9.53 2.20
C ASP A 22 -5.91 -8.10 1.62
N VAL A 23 -4.82 -7.41 1.95
CA VAL A 23 -4.66 -6.00 1.58
C VAL A 23 -4.31 -5.91 0.11
N GLU A 24 -5.13 -5.19 -0.66
CA GLU A 24 -4.95 -4.98 -2.09
C GLU A 24 -4.89 -3.48 -2.41
N ILE A 25 -3.84 -3.06 -3.12
CA ILE A 25 -3.72 -1.73 -3.70
C ILE A 25 -3.91 -1.84 -5.20
N THR A 26 -4.86 -1.07 -5.73
CA THR A 26 -4.98 -0.84 -7.17
C THR A 26 -4.59 0.60 -7.52
N THR A 27 -3.57 0.76 -8.34
CA THR A 27 -3.12 2.07 -8.83
C THR A 27 -3.77 2.43 -10.16
N SER A 28 -3.86 3.72 -10.48
CA SER A 28 -4.37 4.17 -11.80
C SER A 28 -3.44 3.82 -12.95
N THR A 29 -2.19 3.46 -12.67
CA THR A 29 -1.20 3.00 -13.66
C THR A 29 -1.33 1.51 -13.98
N GLY A 30 -2.32 0.82 -13.42
CA GLY A 30 -2.61 -0.58 -13.72
C GLY A 30 -1.82 -1.57 -12.87
N TYR A 31 -1.25 -1.14 -11.74
CA TYR A 31 -0.62 -2.05 -10.80
C TYR A 31 -1.63 -2.54 -9.78
N LYS A 32 -1.58 -3.84 -9.52
CA LYS A 32 -2.21 -4.53 -8.41
C LYS A 32 -1.11 -4.97 -7.45
N ILE A 33 -1.17 -4.57 -6.19
CA ILE A 33 -0.20 -4.94 -5.16
C ILE A 33 -0.95 -5.62 -4.03
N THR A 34 -0.48 -6.78 -3.58
CA THR A 34 -1.04 -7.53 -2.46
C THR A 34 -0.04 -7.63 -1.31
N SER A 35 -0.56 -7.59 -0.09
CA SER A 35 0.19 -7.73 1.17
C SER A 35 -0.74 -8.20 2.30
N ASP A 36 -0.17 -8.78 3.35
CA ASP A 36 -0.90 -9.08 4.58
C ASP A 36 -1.20 -7.82 5.42
N MET A 37 -0.36 -6.79 5.29
CA MET A 37 -0.41 -5.58 6.12
C MET A 37 0.15 -4.36 5.41
N LEU A 38 -0.56 -3.23 5.54
CA LEU A 38 -0.08 -1.91 5.15
C LEU A 38 -0.23 -0.90 6.28
N VAL A 39 0.73 -0.01 6.37
CA VAL A 39 0.70 1.19 7.20
C VAL A 39 0.73 2.40 6.28
N THR A 40 -0.20 3.33 6.45
CA THR A 40 -0.26 4.55 5.64
C THR A 40 -0.58 5.77 6.48
N LEU A 41 -0.22 6.95 5.97
CA LEU A 41 -0.74 8.22 6.47
C LEU A 41 -2.10 8.53 5.81
N MET A 42 -3.02 9.18 6.52
CA MET A 42 -4.33 9.54 5.94
C MET A 42 -4.27 10.79 5.05
N SER A 43 -3.30 11.67 5.29
CA SER A 43 -3.18 12.97 4.60
C SER A 43 -2.26 12.95 3.38
N SER A 44 -1.49 11.88 3.17
CA SER A 44 -0.48 11.80 2.14
C SER A 44 -0.30 10.37 1.64
N LEU A 45 0.14 10.24 0.39
CA LEU A 45 0.56 8.96 -0.16
C LEU A 45 1.95 8.60 0.39
N ASP A 46 1.94 7.95 1.55
CA ASP A 46 3.09 7.29 2.20
C ASP A 46 2.56 5.94 2.68
N VAL A 47 2.85 4.89 1.92
CA VAL A 47 2.33 3.54 2.13
C VAL A 47 3.50 2.61 2.35
N THR A 48 3.52 1.92 3.49
CA THR A 48 4.57 0.97 3.84
C THR A 48 3.97 -0.40 4.10
N SER A 49 4.48 -1.41 3.40
CA SER A 49 4.30 -2.82 3.75
C SER A 49 5.55 -3.30 4.49
N PRO A 50 5.49 -3.59 5.79
CA PRO A 50 6.64 -4.12 6.53
C PRO A 50 6.92 -5.59 6.19
N GLY A 51 5.96 -6.28 5.59
CA GLY A 51 6.05 -7.68 5.18
C GLY A 51 6.05 -7.87 3.66
N PRO A 52 6.08 -9.14 3.22
CA PRO A 52 6.15 -9.51 1.82
C PRO A 52 5.08 -8.82 0.99
N VAL A 53 5.45 -8.43 -0.21
CA VAL A 53 4.53 -7.90 -1.21
C VAL A 53 4.69 -8.64 -2.51
N GLN A 54 3.57 -8.77 -3.21
CA GLN A 54 3.51 -9.23 -4.58
C GLN A 54 2.81 -8.14 -5.38
N SER A 55 3.31 -7.87 -6.58
CA SER A 55 2.65 -6.95 -7.48
C SER A 55 2.63 -7.48 -8.90
N GLU A 56 1.50 -7.28 -9.56
CA GLU A 56 1.31 -7.48 -10.99
C GLU A 56 1.04 -6.12 -11.62
N GLY A 57 1.75 -5.81 -12.70
CA GLY A 57 1.56 -4.58 -13.44
C GLY A 57 1.91 -4.71 -14.92
N PRO A 58 1.73 -3.63 -15.69
CA PRO A 58 1.94 -3.64 -17.14
C PRO A 58 3.36 -4.04 -17.57
N PHE A 59 4.33 -3.89 -16.67
CA PHE A 59 5.75 -4.13 -16.94
C PHE A 59 6.25 -5.47 -16.37
N GLY A 60 5.37 -6.29 -15.79
CA GLY A 60 5.69 -7.60 -15.23
C GLY A 60 5.26 -7.76 -13.77
N THR A 61 5.88 -8.71 -13.09
CA THR A 61 5.63 -9.02 -11.68
C THR A 61 6.76 -8.51 -10.79
N LEU A 62 6.45 -8.18 -9.54
CA LEU A 62 7.41 -7.79 -8.51
C LEU A 62 7.12 -8.61 -7.25
N ASP A 63 8.15 -9.25 -6.72
CA ASP A 63 8.15 -9.93 -5.43
C ASP A 63 9.20 -9.27 -4.54
N ALA A 64 8.80 -8.81 -3.36
CA ALA A 64 9.72 -8.17 -2.42
C ALA A 64 9.37 -8.51 -0.97
N GLY A 65 10.37 -8.48 -0.08
CA GLY A 65 10.17 -8.75 1.35
C GLY A 65 9.53 -7.60 2.13
N ALA A 66 9.59 -6.38 1.60
CA ALA A 66 8.97 -5.17 2.15
C ALA A 66 8.85 -4.12 1.04
N MET A 67 7.97 -3.12 1.23
CA MET A 67 7.74 -2.04 0.27
C MET A 67 7.48 -0.72 0.98
N THR A 68 7.98 0.36 0.38
CA THR A 68 7.53 1.73 0.68
C THR A 68 7.19 2.44 -0.62
N LEU A 69 5.97 2.98 -0.71
CA LEU A 69 5.44 3.74 -1.84
C LEU A 69 5.13 5.16 -1.39
N ASN A 70 5.72 6.14 -2.06
CA ASN A 70 5.52 7.56 -1.79
C ASN A 70 5.04 8.28 -3.04
N ALA A 71 4.35 9.41 -2.89
CA ALA A 71 4.14 10.36 -3.98
C ALA A 71 5.51 10.79 -4.52
N GLY A 72 5.90 10.25 -5.68
CA GLY A 72 7.18 10.59 -6.31
C GLY A 72 7.33 12.11 -6.45
N LYS A 73 8.54 12.61 -6.27
CA LYS A 73 8.85 14.01 -6.51
C LYS A 73 8.52 14.33 -7.98
N ALA A 74 7.66 15.31 -8.23
CA ALA A 74 7.51 15.85 -9.58
C ALA A 74 8.89 16.35 -10.04
N GLY A 75 9.42 15.73 -11.10
CA GLY A 75 10.64 16.15 -11.76
C GLY A 75 10.46 17.48 -12.48
#